data_AF-A0A809XSP7-F1
#
_entry.id   AF-A0A809XSP7-F1
#
_cell.length_a   1.000
_cell.length_b   1.000
_cell.length_c   1.000
_cell.angle_alpha   90.00
_cell.angle_beta   90.00
_cell.angle_gamma   90.00
#
_symmetry.space_group_name_H-M   'P 1'
#
loop_
_entity.id
_entity.type
_entity.pdbx_description
1 polymer ?
#
loop_
_entity_poly.entity_id
_entity_poly.type
_entity_poly.pdbx_seq_one_letter_code
_entity_poly.pdbx_strand_id
1 'polypeptide(L)'
;MLGHLDPVAPIAAGREIWGFPKKYAHPKLEFVKDTLTGTLEYAGQLVAMGTMGYKHESMAGNGDLTRATLSKTQVNLKMIPGVDGRLEVCQLVAINLTDIVPKGSWMGPGRLHLVPHVNAPVADFPVRRVVGAHHYIADLTLPFGRVVHDYIREAEAAAATGLAAE
;
A
#
# COMPACT_ATOMS: atom_id res chain seq x y z
N MET A 1 -2.53 -3.07 -1.06
CA MET A 1 -1.22 -2.66 -1.61
C MET A 1 -0.15 -3.24 -0.70
N LEU A 2 0.65 -4.22 -1.17
CA LEU A 2 1.77 -4.76 -0.37
C LEU A 2 2.84 -3.67 -0.25
N GLY A 3 3.19 -3.27 0.98
CA GLY A 3 4.25 -2.30 1.22
C GLY A 3 5.60 -3.00 1.28
N HIS A 4 6.54 -2.63 0.41
CA HIS A 4 7.90 -3.15 0.46
C HIS A 4 8.83 -2.01 0.87
N LEU A 5 9.64 -2.22 1.91
CA LEU A 5 10.49 -1.17 2.51
C LEU A 5 11.84 -1.76 2.96
N ASP A 6 12.86 -0.89 3.02
CA ASP A 6 14.20 -1.20 3.51
C ASP A 6 14.38 -1.08 5.04
N PRO A 7 13.89 -0.05 5.75
CA PRO A 7 14.18 0.07 7.17
C PRO A 7 13.21 -0.79 8.00
N VAL A 8 13.73 -1.50 9.01
CA VAL A 8 12.95 -2.43 9.85
C VAL A 8 11.91 -1.71 10.72
N ALA A 9 12.24 -0.53 11.27
CA ALA A 9 11.34 0.25 12.12
C ALA A 9 9.98 0.60 11.48
N PRO A 10 9.90 1.18 10.27
CA PRO A 10 8.63 1.45 9.60
C PRO A 10 7.90 0.19 9.13
N ILE A 11 8.58 -0.95 8.99
CA ILE A 11 7.95 -2.25 8.74
C ILE A 11 7.22 -2.71 10.00
N ALA A 12 7.93 -2.80 11.12
CA ALA A 12 7.38 -3.21 12.41
C ALA A 12 6.21 -2.31 12.83
N ALA A 13 6.44 -1.00 12.94
CA ALA A 13 5.40 -0.03 13.27
C ALA A 13 4.21 -0.09 12.29
N GLY A 14 4.50 -0.21 10.99
CA GLY A 14 3.49 -0.36 9.93
C GLY A 14 2.56 -1.54 10.15
N ARG A 15 3.14 -2.70 10.49
CA ARG A 15 2.41 -3.96 10.72
C ARG A 15 1.67 -3.95 12.06
N GLU A 16 2.35 -3.52 13.12
CA GLU A 16 1.88 -3.64 14.50
C GLU A 16 0.85 -2.56 14.87
N ILE A 17 1.00 -1.33 14.38
CA ILE A 17 0.07 -0.24 14.68
C ILE A 17 -1.12 -0.32 13.72
N TRP A 18 -0.86 -0.26 12.41
CA TRP A 18 -1.85 -0.02 11.36
C TRP A 18 -2.26 -1.25 10.54
N GLY A 19 -1.57 -2.39 10.70
CA GLY A 19 -1.85 -3.59 9.92
C GLY A 19 -1.41 -3.52 8.45
N PHE A 20 -0.46 -2.65 8.09
CA PHE A 20 0.03 -2.62 6.71
C PHE A 20 0.68 -3.98 6.37
N PRO A 21 0.34 -4.62 5.23
CA PRO A 21 0.92 -5.89 4.80
C PRO A 21 2.33 -5.64 4.23
N LYS A 22 3.26 -5.25 5.12
CA LYS A 22 4.63 -4.92 4.76
C LYS A 22 5.50 -6.17 4.76
N LYS A 23 6.32 -6.29 3.71
CA LYS A 23 7.41 -7.27 3.58
C LYS A 23 8.73 -6.52 3.34
N TYR A 24 9.82 -7.11 3.80
CA TYR A 24 11.15 -6.58 3.52
C TYR A 24 11.52 -6.84 2.06
N ALA A 25 11.99 -5.81 1.37
CA ALA A 25 12.47 -5.84 -0.01
C ALA A 25 13.17 -4.51 -0.33
N HIS A 26 13.81 -4.44 -1.50
CA HIS A 26 14.60 -3.31 -1.95
C HIS A 26 13.86 -2.55 -3.08
N PRO A 27 12.94 -1.62 -2.74
CA PRO A 27 12.37 -0.72 -3.72
C PRO A 27 13.38 0.37 -4.09
N LYS A 28 13.48 0.68 -5.38
CA LYS A 28 14.28 1.80 -5.88
C LYS A 28 13.42 2.65 -6.79
N LEU A 29 13.53 3.97 -6.67
CA LEU A 29 12.92 4.93 -7.58
C LEU A 29 14.00 5.92 -8.02
N GLU A 30 14.29 5.96 -9.31
CA GLU A 30 15.35 6.80 -9.86
C GLU A 30 14.98 7.42 -11.20
N PHE A 31 15.62 8.54 -11.50
CA PHE A 31 15.54 9.18 -12.81
C PHE A 31 16.65 8.63 -13.69
N VAL A 32 16.28 7.89 -14.72
CA VAL A 32 17.20 7.41 -15.76
C VAL A 32 16.95 8.25 -17.01
N LYS A 33 17.71 9.34 -17.15
CA LYS A 33 17.58 10.32 -18.24
C LYS A 33 16.18 10.95 -18.30
N ASP A 34 15.37 10.54 -19.26
CA ASP A 34 14.01 11.03 -19.56
C ASP A 34 12.90 10.15 -18.95
N THR A 35 13.29 9.07 -18.26
CA THR A 35 12.37 8.08 -17.73
C THR A 35 12.48 8.01 -16.21
N LEU A 36 11.34 8.13 -15.53
CA LEU A 36 11.21 7.77 -14.12
C LEU A 36 11.06 6.25 -14.04
N THR A 37 12.04 5.59 -13.42
CA THR A 37 12.09 4.14 -13.32
C THR A 37 11.98 3.72 -11.85
N GLY A 38 10.98 2.90 -11.57
CA GLY A 38 10.79 2.24 -10.28
C GLY A 38 11.06 0.74 -10.40
N THR A 39 11.94 0.20 -9.56
CA THR A 39 12.18 -1.24 -9.47
C THR A 39 11.86 -1.74 -8.06
N LEU A 40 11.48 -3.01 -7.96
CA LEU A 40 11.30 -3.71 -6.70
C LEU A 40 12.05 -5.03 -6.79
N GLU A 41 13.05 -5.20 -5.93
CA GLU A 41 13.80 -6.43 -5.80
C GLU A 41 13.45 -7.14 -4.47
N TYR A 42 13.17 -8.44 -4.55
CA TYR A 42 12.98 -9.30 -3.39
C TYR A 42 14.09 -10.34 -3.38
N ALA A 43 14.87 -10.41 -2.30
CA ALA A 43 16.01 -11.33 -2.17
C ALA A 43 17.00 -11.27 -3.36
N GLY A 44 17.23 -10.08 -3.92
CA GLY A 44 18.10 -9.86 -5.08
C GLY A 44 17.47 -10.22 -6.44
N GLN A 45 16.19 -10.59 -6.47
CA GLN A 45 15.45 -10.90 -7.70
C GLN A 45 14.47 -9.78 -8.02
N LEU A 46 14.48 -9.30 -9.26
CA LEU A 46 13.52 -8.30 -9.73
C LEU A 46 12.11 -8.90 -9.78
N VAL A 47 11.17 -8.32 -9.04
CA VAL A 47 9.77 -8.76 -8.99
C VAL A 47 8.80 -7.75 -9.63
N ALA A 48 9.16 -6.47 -9.68
CA ALA A 48 8.41 -5.47 -10.42
C ALA A 48 9.32 -4.39 -11.03
N MET A 49 8.96 -3.93 -12.21
CA MET A 49 9.59 -2.79 -12.89
C MET A 49 8.50 -1.90 -13.49
N GLY A 50 8.46 -0.65 -13.04
CA GLY A 50 7.59 0.40 -13.57
C GLY A 50 8.40 1.49 -14.25
N THR A 51 7.93 1.98 -15.39
CA THR A 51 8.52 3.14 -16.07
C THR A 51 7.45 4.17 -16.39
N MET A 52 7.83 5.45 -16.34
CA MET A 52 6.96 6.57 -16.66
C MET A 52 7.76 7.66 -17.38
N GLY A 53 7.18 8.26 -18.43
CA GLY A 53 7.76 9.43 -19.07
C GLY A 53 7.87 10.60 -18.09
N TYR A 54 9.06 11.19 -17.96
CA TYR A 54 9.30 12.20 -16.92
C TYR A 54 8.57 13.52 -17.20
N LYS A 55 7.72 13.95 -16.25
CA LYS A 55 7.02 15.26 -16.24
C LYS A 55 6.30 15.62 -17.55
N HIS A 56 5.70 14.63 -18.21
CA HIS A 56 5.08 14.80 -19.53
C HIS A 56 3.90 15.79 -19.50
N GLU A 57 2.98 15.63 -18.55
CA GLU A 57 1.86 16.54 -18.34
C GLU A 57 1.89 17.09 -16.91
N SER A 58 2.11 18.39 -16.80
CA SER A 58 2.07 19.08 -15.50
C SER A 58 0.63 19.29 -15.05
N MET A 59 0.27 18.73 -13.89
CA MET A 59 -1.03 18.97 -13.27
C MET A 59 -0.99 20.20 -12.33
N ALA A 60 -0.11 21.17 -12.63
CA ALA A 60 0.27 22.29 -11.75
C ALA A 60 -0.82 23.35 -11.48
N GLY A 61 -2.09 23.05 -11.73
CA GLY A 61 -3.18 24.00 -11.53
C GLY A 61 -3.62 24.21 -10.09
N ASN A 62 -3.71 23.15 -9.26
CA ASN A 62 -4.15 23.34 -7.87
C ASN A 62 -3.81 22.22 -6.88
N GLY A 63 -3.20 21.11 -7.31
CA GLY A 63 -2.95 19.96 -6.42
C GLY A 63 -4.20 19.28 -5.85
N ASP A 64 -5.41 19.80 -6.12
CA ASP A 64 -6.69 19.31 -5.59
C ASP A 64 -6.97 17.86 -5.95
N LEU A 65 -6.69 17.46 -7.20
CA LEU A 65 -6.85 16.07 -7.62
C LEU A 65 -5.89 15.13 -6.89
N THR A 66 -4.66 15.58 -6.66
CA THR A 66 -3.65 14.85 -5.88
C THR A 66 -4.08 14.76 -4.41
N ARG A 67 -4.55 15.86 -3.83
CA ARG A 67 -5.10 15.92 -2.47
C ARG A 67 -6.30 14.99 -2.35
N ALA A 68 -7.25 15.03 -3.26
CA ALA A 68 -8.44 14.18 -3.26
C ALA A 68 -8.07 12.70 -3.37
N THR A 69 -7.07 12.36 -4.18
CA THR A 69 -6.55 10.99 -4.30
C THR A 69 -5.90 10.52 -2.99
N LEU A 70 -5.08 11.37 -2.37
CA LEU A 70 -4.39 11.07 -1.11
C LEU A 70 -5.32 11.09 0.12
N SER A 71 -6.45 11.80 0.04
CA SER A 71 -7.43 11.89 1.13
C SER A 71 -8.36 10.68 1.23
N LYS A 72 -8.28 9.74 0.28
CA LYS A 72 -9.09 8.52 0.29
C LYS A 72 -8.78 7.69 1.53
N THR A 73 -9.82 7.13 2.14
CA THR A 73 -9.70 6.21 3.27
C THR A 73 -8.95 4.96 2.83
N GLN A 74 -7.82 4.70 3.47
CA GLN A 74 -7.07 3.46 3.32
C GLN A 74 -7.60 2.46 4.33
N VAL A 75 -7.78 1.22 3.90
CA VAL A 75 -8.29 0.15 4.75
C VAL A 75 -7.33 -1.02 4.69
N ASN A 76 -6.91 -1.50 5.86
CA ASN A 76 -6.00 -2.62 6.02
C ASN A 76 -6.61 -3.69 6.93
N LEU A 77 -6.31 -4.95 6.64
CA LEU A 77 -6.61 -6.07 7.54
C LEU A 77 -5.42 -6.27 8.48
N LYS A 78 -5.60 -5.92 9.76
CA LYS A 78 -4.62 -6.10 10.83
C LYS A 78 -4.82 -7.48 11.45
N MET A 79 -3.79 -8.31 11.36
CA MET A 79 -3.77 -9.66 11.93
C MET A 79 -2.54 -9.81 12.82
N ILE A 80 -2.75 -10.13 14.10
CA ILE A 80 -1.68 -10.43 15.06
C ILE A 80 -2.00 -11.78 15.72
N PRO A 81 -1.14 -12.79 15.55
CA PRO A 81 -1.29 -14.05 16.26
C PRO A 81 -0.86 -13.88 17.72
N GLY A 82 -1.56 -14.58 18.61
CA GLY A 82 -1.15 -14.82 19.98
C GLY A 82 -0.04 -15.87 20.08
N VAL A 83 0.40 -16.12 21.31
CA VAL A 83 1.51 -17.06 21.60
C VAL A 83 1.17 -18.51 21.24
N ASP A 84 -0.12 -18.86 21.19
CA ASP A 84 -0.62 -20.18 20.81
C ASP A 84 -0.88 -20.31 19.29
N GLY A 85 -0.60 -19.25 18.52
CA GLY A 85 -0.83 -19.19 17.08
C GLY A 85 -2.26 -18.85 16.66
N ARG A 86 -3.21 -18.71 17.60
CA ARG A 86 -4.56 -18.21 17.32
C ARG A 86 -4.52 -16.70 17.08
N LEU A 87 -5.47 -16.16 16.33
CA LEU A 87 -5.54 -14.71 16.13
C LEU A 87 -6.05 -14.04 17.40
N GLU A 88 -5.22 -13.20 18.02
CA GLU A 88 -5.63 -12.31 19.13
C GLU A 88 -6.14 -10.97 18.60
N VAL A 89 -5.67 -10.56 17.42
CA VAL A 89 -6.18 -9.38 16.70
C VAL A 89 -6.51 -9.80 15.28
N CYS A 90 -7.75 -9.58 14.88
CA CYS A 90 -8.20 -9.66 13.49
C CYS A 90 -9.18 -8.52 13.24
N GLN A 91 -8.66 -7.38 12.78
CA GLN A 91 -9.40 -6.12 12.70
C GLN A 91 -9.22 -5.45 11.35
N LEU A 92 -10.30 -4.89 10.81
CA LEU A 92 -10.26 -4.00 9.67
C LEU A 92 -9.99 -2.57 10.18
N VAL A 93 -8.85 -1.99 9.81
CA VAL A 93 -8.40 -0.68 10.28
C VAL A 93 -8.49 0.33 9.14
N ALA A 94 -9.19 1.44 9.37
CA ALA A 94 -9.24 2.58 8.45
C ALA A 94 -8.31 3.71 8.88
N ILE A 95 -7.64 4.31 7.90
CA ILE A 95 -6.66 5.36 8.08
C ILE A 95 -6.93 6.45 7.04
N ASN A 96 -6.86 7.70 7.47
CA ASN A 96 -6.99 8.86 6.61
C ASN A 96 -5.73 9.71 6.78
N LEU A 97 -5.04 10.04 5.68
CA LEU A 97 -3.88 10.93 5.73
C LEU A 97 -4.34 12.36 6.04
N THR A 98 -3.57 13.05 6.89
CA THR A 98 -3.83 14.45 7.27
C THR A 98 -2.70 15.35 6.79
N ASP A 99 -2.92 16.67 6.85
CA ASP A 99 -1.90 17.69 6.57
C ASP A 99 -1.21 17.52 5.20
N ILE A 100 -1.99 17.11 4.20
CA ILE A 100 -1.48 16.85 2.86
C ILE A 100 -1.11 18.20 2.21
N VAL A 101 0.13 18.36 1.77
CA VAL A 101 0.61 19.54 1.04
C VAL A 101 1.30 19.08 -0.25
N PRO A 102 0.58 19.05 -1.38
CA PRO A 102 1.17 18.71 -2.68
C PRO A 102 2.21 19.76 -3.09
N LYS A 103 3.43 19.31 -3.41
CA LYS A 103 4.54 20.15 -3.92
C LYS A 103 4.69 20.05 -5.44
N GLY A 104 4.26 18.94 -6.01
CA GLY A 104 4.31 18.72 -7.45
C GLY A 104 3.52 17.49 -7.87
N SER A 105 2.97 17.50 -9.09
CA SER A 105 2.12 16.43 -9.60
C SER A 105 2.18 16.40 -11.12
N TRP A 106 2.44 15.22 -11.68
CA TRP A 106 2.61 14.99 -13.11
C TRP A 106 1.93 13.70 -13.55
N MET A 107 1.28 13.74 -14.70
CA MET A 107 0.73 12.57 -15.38
C MET A 107 1.55 12.27 -16.63
N GLY A 108 1.46 11.04 -17.11
CA GLY A 108 2.17 10.65 -18.32
C GLY A 108 1.97 9.18 -18.70
N PRO A 109 2.50 8.78 -19.87
CA PRO A 109 2.50 7.38 -20.27
C PRO A 109 3.37 6.57 -19.31
N GLY A 110 2.85 5.43 -18.85
CA GLY A 110 3.60 4.49 -18.03
C GLY A 110 3.46 3.05 -18.50
N ARG A 111 4.39 2.21 -18.05
CA ARG A 111 4.39 0.76 -18.24
C ARG A 111 4.73 0.09 -16.92
N LEU A 112 4.18 -1.10 -16.71
CA LEU A 112 4.43 -1.92 -15.54
C LEU A 112 4.67 -3.37 -16.00
N HIS A 113 5.78 -3.93 -15.56
CA HIS A 113 6.16 -5.31 -15.77
C HIS A 113 6.30 -5.99 -14.41
N LEU A 114 5.71 -7.18 -14.27
CA LEU A 114 5.70 -7.96 -13.03
C LEU A 114 6.29 -9.33 -13.31
N VAL A 115 7.17 -9.80 -12.43
CA VAL A 115 7.82 -11.11 -12.52
C VAL A 115 7.24 -12.02 -11.44
N PRO A 116 6.72 -13.21 -11.78
CA PRO A 116 6.20 -14.16 -10.78
C PRO A 116 7.26 -14.55 -9.76
N HIS A 117 6.89 -14.52 -8.48
CA HIS A 117 7.79 -14.86 -7.39
C HIS A 117 7.01 -15.43 -6.19
N VAL A 118 7.40 -16.62 -5.72
CA VAL A 118 6.66 -17.38 -4.68
C VAL A 118 6.51 -16.61 -3.37
N ASN A 119 7.54 -15.87 -2.95
CA ASN A 119 7.51 -15.11 -1.68
C ASN A 119 7.07 -13.65 -1.86
N ALA A 120 6.95 -13.18 -3.10
CA ALA A 120 6.55 -11.82 -3.45
C ALA A 120 5.58 -11.89 -4.66
N PRO A 121 4.38 -12.44 -4.47
CA PRO A 121 3.46 -12.80 -5.55
C PRO A 121 2.73 -11.57 -6.12
N VAL A 122 3.49 -10.54 -6.52
CA VAL A 122 2.92 -9.32 -7.12
C VAL A 122 2.33 -9.61 -8.50
N ALA A 123 2.85 -10.60 -9.21
CA ALA A 123 2.38 -11.00 -10.54
C ALA A 123 1.09 -11.84 -10.53
N ASP A 124 0.61 -12.30 -9.37
CA ASP A 124 -0.67 -13.02 -9.24
C ASP A 124 -1.86 -12.12 -9.65
N PHE A 125 -1.66 -10.80 -9.64
CA PHE A 125 -2.54 -9.82 -10.25
C PHE A 125 -1.93 -9.31 -11.57
N PRO A 126 -2.13 -10.03 -12.69
CA PRO A 126 -1.46 -9.70 -13.94
C PRO A 126 -1.94 -8.38 -14.53
N VAL A 127 -0.99 -7.62 -15.11
CA VAL A 127 -1.29 -6.35 -15.78
C VAL A 127 -2.04 -6.61 -17.08
N ARG A 128 -3.35 -6.39 -17.09
CA ARG A 128 -4.19 -6.48 -18.31
C ARG A 128 -4.06 -5.25 -19.19
N ARG A 129 -4.08 -4.07 -18.58
CA ARG A 129 -3.97 -2.76 -19.26
C ARG A 129 -3.53 -1.70 -18.25
N VAL A 130 -2.59 -0.84 -18.65
CA VAL A 130 -2.23 0.34 -17.86
C VAL A 130 -3.26 1.44 -18.09
N VAL A 131 -3.85 1.97 -17.01
CA VAL A 131 -4.87 3.02 -17.06
C VAL A 131 -4.29 4.44 -16.99
N GLY A 132 -3.10 4.58 -16.42
CA GLY A 132 -2.38 5.85 -16.29
C GLY A 132 -1.18 5.69 -15.36
N ALA A 133 -0.28 6.66 -15.40
CA ALA A 133 0.82 6.78 -14.43
C ALA A 133 0.82 8.20 -13.85
N HIS A 134 0.93 8.27 -12.53
CA HIS A 134 0.86 9.51 -11.75
C HIS A 134 2.09 9.58 -10.85
N HIS A 135 2.89 10.63 -11.01
CA HIS A 135 4.02 10.94 -10.15
C HIS A 135 3.72 12.22 -9.38
N TYR A 136 3.86 12.19 -8.06
CA TYR A 136 3.65 13.36 -7.22
C TYR A 136 4.65 13.42 -6.08
N ILE A 137 4.88 14.64 -5.59
CA ILE A 137 5.67 14.94 -4.40
C ILE A 137 4.75 15.71 -3.47
N ALA A 138 4.63 15.27 -2.22
CA ALA A 138 3.78 15.90 -1.22
C ALA A 138 4.35 15.69 0.18
N ASP A 139 4.12 16.65 1.06
CA ASP A 139 4.22 16.42 2.50
C ASP A 139 2.89 15.90 3.00
N LEU A 140 2.91 14.99 3.97
CA LEU A 140 1.71 14.40 4.57
C LEU A 140 2.01 13.85 5.95
N THR A 141 0.98 13.80 6.79
CA THR A 141 1.01 13.16 8.09
C THR A 141 0.25 11.84 8.04
N LEU A 142 0.85 10.79 8.60
CA LEU A 142 0.20 9.50 8.85
C LEU A 142 -0.27 9.45 10.30
N PRO A 143 -1.55 9.74 10.59
CA PRO A 143 -2.09 9.63 11.95
C PRO A 143 -2.35 8.17 12.33
N PHE A 144 -2.76 7.95 13.58
CA PHE A 144 -3.31 6.66 14.01
C PHE A 144 -4.61 6.32 13.28
N GLY A 145 -4.85 5.02 13.11
CA GLY A 145 -6.07 4.50 12.49
C GLY A 145 -7.22 4.32 13.48
N ARG A 146 -8.39 3.98 12.94
CA ARG A 146 -9.56 3.53 13.71
C ARG A 146 -9.99 2.14 13.26
N VAL A 147 -10.50 1.33 14.19
CA VAL A 147 -11.09 0.03 13.85
C VAL A 147 -12.46 0.26 13.22
N VAL A 148 -12.68 -0.30 12.04
CA VAL A 148 -13.96 -0.28 11.32
C VAL A 148 -14.73 -1.57 11.58
N HIS A 149 -14.02 -2.69 11.69
CA HIS A 149 -14.61 -4.01 11.93
C HIS A 149 -13.68 -4.86 12.78
N ASP A 150 -14.24 -5.65 13.69
CA ASP A 150 -13.50 -6.59 14.55
C ASP A 150 -14.08 -7.99 14.36
N TYR A 151 -13.33 -8.84 13.65
CA TYR A 151 -13.79 -10.18 13.27
C TYR A 151 -13.84 -11.14 14.46
N ILE A 152 -13.03 -10.90 15.50
CA ILE A 152 -13.03 -11.76 16.69
C ILE A 152 -14.30 -11.47 17.49
N ARG A 153 -14.60 -10.19 17.73
CA ARG A 153 -15.82 -9.79 18.44
C ARG A 153 -17.08 -10.22 17.70
N GLU A 154 -17.11 -10.11 16.37
CA GLU A 154 -18.22 -10.60 15.56
C GLU A 154 -18.42 -12.11 15.71
N ALA A 155 -17.34 -12.89 15.62
CA ALA A 155 -17.40 -14.33 15.78
C ALA A 155 -17.87 -14.75 17.18
N GLU A 156 -17.40 -14.06 18.22
CA GLU A 156 -17.83 -14.28 19.61
C GLU A 156 -19.33 -13.98 19.79
N ALA A 157 -19.81 -12.88 19.22
CA ALA A 157 -21.23 -12.52 19.25
C ALA A 157 -22.11 -13.52 18.47
N ALA A 158 -21.64 -14.01 17.33
CA ALA A 158 -22.32 -15.04 16.55
C ALA A 158 -22.38 -16.38 17.30
N ALA A 159 -21.30 -16.76 17.98
CA ALA A 159 -21.27 -17.97 18.81
C ALA A 159 -22.22 -17.87 20.02
N ALA A 160 -22.32 -16.70 20.65
CA ALA A 160 -23.21 -16.47 21.79
C ALA A 160 -24.71 -16.48 21.42
N THR A 161 -25.04 -16.25 20.14
CA THR A 161 -26.43 -16.21 19.63
C THR A 161 -26.90 -17.53 19.01
N GLY A 162 -26.04 -18.56 18.97
CA GLY A 162 -26.40 -19.89 18.44
C GLY A 162 -26.56 -19.97 16.91
N LEU A 163 -26.23 -18.89 16.19
CA LEU A 163 -26.34 -18.78 14.73
C LEU A 163 -25.16 -19.40 13.97
N ALA A 164 -24.17 -19.96 14.68
CA ALA A 164 -22.96 -20.52 14.09
C ALA A 164 -23.10 -21.98 13.60
N ALA A 165 -24.31 -22.53 13.56
CA ALA A 165 -24.57 -23.89 13.10
C ALA A 165 -25.65 -23.92 12.00
N GLU A 166 -25.25 -23.60 10.77
CA GLU A 166 -25.75 -24.24 9.55
C GLU A 166 -24.71 -24.14 8.42
#